data_AF-A0A2M8AXQ7-F1
#
_entry.id   AF-A0A2M8AXQ7-F1
#
_cell.length_a   1.000
_cell.length_b   1.000
_cell.length_c   1.000
_cell.angle_alpha   90.00
_cell.angle_beta   90.00
_cell.angle_gamma   90.00
#
_symmetry.space_group_name_H-M   'P 1'
#
loop_
_entity.id
_entity.type
_entity.pdbx_description
1 polymer ?
#
loop_
_entity_poly.entity_id
_entity_poly.type
_entity_poly.pdbx_seq_one_letter_code
_entity_poly.pdbx_strand_id
1 'polypeptide(L)'
;MRGRDVLEGIRFARDVVSFSSGVVTLWKAATGGKAVGCLPAIPVPEVLHAAGLLPIALESPEDLPLLSGQIDAWLVGADSSPFPAPSSSLPRFSFPQAPAASVEEALDRVEALAEWACAVSGDPASEGALWKSIRAYATRRSLLDALNDRCAREPAFLNPEEHRNIVHAGSFLPPEAHSRLLSTILGIESEPAASRAEGEKGDPLIILAKRLM
;
A
#
# COMPACT_ATOMS: atom_id res chain seq x y z
N MET A 1 28.02 -2.95 13.49
CA MET A 1 27.71 -4.40 13.33
C MET A 1 26.19 -4.54 13.37
N ARG A 2 25.56 -5.24 12.41
CA ARG A 2 24.09 -5.36 12.35
C ARG A 2 23.60 -6.28 13.47
N GLY A 3 22.61 -5.84 14.24
CA GLY A 3 21.99 -6.62 15.30
C GLY A 3 21.11 -7.75 14.78
N ARG A 4 20.69 -8.66 15.66
CA ARG A 4 19.84 -9.81 15.32
C ARG A 4 18.56 -9.38 14.61
N ASP A 5 17.84 -8.42 15.18
CA ASP A 5 16.54 -7.96 14.66
C ASP A 5 16.63 -7.38 13.25
N VAL A 6 17.71 -6.66 12.96
CA VAL A 6 18.00 -6.15 11.60
C VAL A 6 18.17 -7.29 10.61
N LEU A 7 18.95 -8.33 10.98
CA LEU A 7 19.18 -9.48 10.12
C LEU A 7 17.92 -10.32 9.92
N GLU A 8 17.09 -10.47 10.95
CA GLU A 8 15.80 -11.15 10.85
C GLU A 8 14.81 -10.36 9.98
N GLY A 9 14.77 -9.03 10.10
CA GLY A 9 13.96 -8.16 9.25
C GLY A 9 14.37 -8.22 7.77
N ILE A 10 15.67 -8.16 7.48
CA ILE A 10 16.19 -8.32 6.11
C ILE A 10 15.77 -9.67 5.52
N ARG A 11 15.92 -10.75 6.30
CA ARG A 11 15.52 -12.10 5.86
C ARG A 11 14.01 -12.17 5.60
N PHE A 12 13.20 -11.64 6.50
CA PHE A 12 11.75 -11.60 6.34
C PHE A 12 11.34 -10.84 5.09
N ALA A 13 11.92 -9.66 4.82
CA ALA A 13 11.64 -8.88 3.63
C ALA A 13 11.94 -9.68 2.34
N ARG A 14 13.12 -10.31 2.28
CA ARG A 14 13.49 -11.17 1.15
C ARG A 14 12.53 -12.33 0.96
N ASP A 15 12.12 -12.98 2.05
CA ASP A 15 11.22 -14.13 2.00
C ASP A 15 9.81 -13.71 1.53
N VAL A 16 9.33 -12.54 1.94
CA VAL A 16 8.07 -11.93 1.46
C VAL A 16 8.12 -11.71 -0.05
N VAL A 17 9.20 -11.10 -0.56
CA VAL A 17 9.37 -10.84 -2.00
C VAL A 17 9.48 -12.15 -2.78
N SER A 18 10.23 -13.12 -2.26
CA SER A 18 10.47 -14.41 -2.92
C SER A 18 9.23 -15.33 -2.91
N PHE A 19 8.29 -15.12 -1.99
CA PHE A 19 7.09 -15.94 -1.82
C PHE A 19 5.81 -15.10 -1.73
N SER A 20 5.72 -14.04 -2.54
CA SER A 20 4.63 -13.05 -2.52
C SER A 20 3.23 -13.67 -2.64
N SER A 21 3.05 -14.63 -3.57
CA SER A 21 1.79 -15.36 -3.75
C SER A 21 1.27 -16.02 -2.46
N GLY A 22 2.19 -16.66 -1.73
CA GLY A 22 1.86 -17.35 -0.50
C GLY A 22 1.58 -16.38 0.65
N VAL A 23 2.28 -15.25 0.70
CA VAL A 23 1.98 -14.17 1.66
C VAL A 23 0.56 -13.64 1.44
N VAL A 24 0.17 -13.38 0.18
CA VAL A 24 -1.19 -12.93 -0.15
C VAL A 24 -2.21 -14.01 0.19
N THR A 25 -1.94 -15.29 -0.12
CA THR A 25 -2.80 -16.41 0.25
C THR A 25 -3.03 -16.48 1.76
N LEU A 26 -1.97 -16.37 2.56
CA LEU A 26 -2.05 -16.40 4.02
C LEU A 26 -2.83 -15.21 4.55
N TRP A 27 -2.63 -14.01 3.99
CA TRP A 27 -3.38 -12.82 4.36
C TRP A 27 -4.88 -13.02 4.08
N LYS A 28 -5.26 -13.47 2.87
CA LYS A 28 -6.66 -13.73 2.50
C LYS A 28 -7.30 -14.77 3.43
N ALA A 29 -6.57 -15.84 3.78
CA ALA A 29 -7.05 -16.86 4.70
C ALA A 29 -7.25 -16.34 6.13
N ALA A 30 -6.39 -15.43 6.60
CA ALA A 30 -6.46 -14.88 7.94
C ALA A 30 -7.53 -13.79 8.11
N THR A 31 -7.81 -13.01 7.06
CA THR A 31 -8.71 -11.85 7.12
C THR A 31 -10.07 -12.08 6.46
N GLY A 32 -10.17 -13.05 5.54
CA GLY A 32 -11.30 -13.17 4.62
C GLY A 32 -11.34 -12.08 3.53
N GLY A 33 -10.33 -11.21 3.48
CA GLY A 33 -10.26 -10.09 2.55
C GLY A 33 -9.88 -10.48 1.13
N LYS A 34 -9.98 -9.52 0.22
CA LYS A 34 -9.63 -9.66 -1.20
C LYS A 34 -8.43 -8.80 -1.56
N ALA A 35 -7.64 -9.25 -2.53
CA ALA A 35 -6.46 -8.55 -3.01
C ALA A 35 -6.76 -7.79 -4.31
N VAL A 36 -6.30 -6.54 -4.37
CA VAL A 36 -6.46 -5.65 -5.53
C VAL A 36 -5.11 -5.41 -6.18
N GLY A 37 -4.96 -5.82 -7.44
CA GLY A 37 -3.78 -5.51 -8.23
C GLY A 37 -3.83 -4.06 -8.71
N CYS A 38 -2.80 -3.28 -8.42
CA CYS A 38 -2.78 -1.84 -8.62
C CYS A 38 -1.71 -1.46 -9.66
N LEU A 39 -2.15 -0.88 -10.79
CA LEU A 39 -1.35 -0.66 -11.99
C LEU A 39 -1.49 0.79 -12.51
N PRO A 40 -0.51 1.69 -12.38
CA PRO A 40 0.65 1.69 -11.47
C PRO A 40 0.27 2.26 -10.07
N ALA A 41 1.26 2.65 -9.26
CA ALA A 41 1.07 3.12 -7.88
C ALA A 41 -0.08 4.13 -7.73
N ILE A 42 -0.99 3.84 -6.80
CA ILE A 42 -2.23 4.60 -6.59
C ILE A 42 -1.97 5.74 -5.61
N PRO A 43 -2.52 6.94 -5.85
CA PRO A 43 -2.36 8.06 -4.93
C PRO A 43 -3.12 7.91 -3.60
N VAL A 44 -4.17 7.09 -3.56
CA VAL A 44 -5.08 6.92 -2.40
C VAL A 44 -5.35 5.44 -2.04
N PRO A 45 -4.31 4.62 -1.78
CA PRO A 45 -4.48 3.22 -1.38
C PRO A 45 -5.25 3.07 -0.05
N GLU A 46 -5.37 4.16 0.72
CA GLU A 46 -6.11 4.20 1.97
C GLU A 46 -7.57 3.77 1.83
N VAL A 47 -8.21 4.11 0.70
CA VAL A 47 -9.62 3.76 0.42
C VAL A 47 -9.79 2.25 0.33
N LEU A 48 -8.88 1.59 -0.40
CA LEU A 48 -8.90 0.14 -0.56
C LEU A 48 -8.67 -0.57 0.78
N HIS A 49 -7.64 -0.13 1.53
CA HIS A 49 -7.35 -0.70 2.85
C HIS A 49 -8.48 -0.47 3.87
N ALA A 50 -9.13 0.69 3.82
CA ALA A 50 -10.29 0.99 4.67
C ALA A 50 -11.51 0.12 4.35
N ALA A 51 -11.65 -0.32 3.10
CA ALA A 51 -12.65 -1.31 2.66
C ALA A 51 -12.22 -2.76 2.95
N GLY A 52 -11.13 -2.99 3.71
CA GLY A 52 -10.65 -4.34 4.02
C GLY A 52 -9.97 -5.07 2.86
N LEU A 53 -9.62 -4.36 1.79
CA LEU A 53 -8.88 -4.90 0.65
C LEU A 53 -7.37 -4.80 0.90
N LEU A 54 -6.58 -5.71 0.31
CA LEU A 54 -5.13 -5.62 0.26
C LEU A 54 -4.69 -4.95 -1.05
N PRO A 55 -4.18 -3.71 -1.04
CA PRO A 55 -3.67 -3.06 -2.24
C PRO A 55 -2.29 -3.63 -2.56
N ILE A 56 -2.15 -4.26 -3.72
CA ILE A 56 -0.88 -4.77 -4.22
C ILE A 56 -0.35 -3.84 -5.29
N ALA A 57 0.60 -2.98 -4.91
CA ALA A 57 1.29 -2.09 -5.83
C ALA A 57 2.27 -2.88 -6.69
N LEU A 58 1.97 -2.99 -7.99
CA LEU A 58 2.84 -3.66 -8.94
C LEU A 58 3.72 -2.61 -9.60
N GLU A 59 5.04 -2.82 -9.48
CA GLU A 59 6.04 -1.89 -9.99
C GLU A 59 6.63 -2.38 -11.31
N SER A 60 6.58 -3.69 -11.55
CA SER A 60 7.12 -4.32 -12.76
C SER A 60 6.18 -5.40 -13.29
N PRO A 61 6.04 -5.57 -14.63
CA PRO A 61 5.26 -6.65 -15.21
C PRO A 61 5.71 -8.05 -14.76
N GLU A 62 6.94 -8.19 -14.28
CA GLU A 62 7.48 -9.44 -13.75
C GLU A 62 6.79 -9.90 -12.44
N ASP A 63 6.08 -8.99 -11.76
CA ASP A 63 5.30 -9.30 -10.57
C ASP A 63 3.99 -10.05 -10.91
N LEU A 64 3.48 -9.90 -12.14
CA LEU A 64 2.18 -10.45 -12.55
C LEU A 64 2.09 -11.98 -12.48
N PRO A 65 3.06 -12.76 -13.01
CA PRO A 65 3.01 -14.22 -12.93
C PRO A 65 3.06 -14.72 -11.49
N LEU A 66 3.74 -14.00 -10.58
CA LEU A 66 3.87 -14.37 -9.17
C LEU A 66 2.52 -14.33 -8.44
N LEU A 67 1.63 -13.44 -8.87
CA LEU A 67 0.33 -13.21 -8.24
C LEU A 67 -0.83 -13.88 -8.98
N SER A 68 -0.53 -14.77 -9.92
CA SER A 68 -1.55 -15.48 -10.68
C SER A 68 -2.51 -16.23 -9.73
N GLY A 69 -3.81 -15.98 -9.89
CA GLY A 69 -4.86 -16.54 -9.03
C GLY A 69 -5.05 -15.87 -7.66
N GLN A 70 -4.22 -14.87 -7.31
CA GLN A 70 -4.35 -14.15 -6.04
C GLN A 70 -5.17 -12.86 -6.15
N ILE A 71 -5.14 -12.21 -7.30
CA ILE A 71 -5.83 -10.94 -7.56
C ILE A 71 -7.32 -11.18 -7.78
N ASP A 72 -8.15 -10.48 -7.00
CA ASP A 72 -9.61 -10.55 -7.07
C ASP A 72 -10.22 -9.38 -7.86
N ALA A 73 -9.50 -8.26 -7.97
CA ALA A 73 -9.91 -7.08 -8.72
C ALA A 73 -8.71 -6.25 -9.16
N TRP A 74 -8.90 -5.40 -10.17
CA TRP A 74 -7.86 -4.55 -10.74
C TRP A 74 -8.19 -3.08 -10.58
N LEU A 75 -7.24 -2.31 -10.09
CA LEU A 75 -7.26 -0.86 -10.19
C LEU A 75 -6.17 -0.44 -11.18
N VAL A 76 -6.60 0.21 -12.25
CA VAL A 76 -5.77 0.53 -13.41
C VAL A 76 -5.78 2.05 -13.63
N GLY A 77 -4.64 2.70 -13.42
CA GLY A 77 -4.39 4.06 -13.87
C GLY A 77 -4.26 4.13 -15.39
N ALA A 78 -4.31 5.33 -15.97
CA ALA A 78 -4.41 5.46 -17.43
C ALA A 78 -3.16 4.99 -18.21
N ASP A 79 -1.95 5.13 -17.65
CA ASP A 79 -0.72 4.54 -18.19
C ASP A 79 -0.37 3.24 -17.45
N SER A 80 -1.11 2.18 -17.76
CA SER A 80 -0.75 0.84 -17.29
C SER A 80 0.33 0.19 -18.16
N SER A 81 0.90 0.87 -19.15
CA SER A 81 2.05 0.35 -19.90
C SER A 81 3.29 0.32 -18.98
N PRO A 82 4.10 -0.77 -18.95
CA PRO A 82 4.12 -1.91 -19.86
C PRO A 82 3.30 -3.13 -19.41
N PHE A 83 2.39 -2.99 -18.44
CA PHE A 83 1.56 -4.10 -17.99
C PHE A 83 0.53 -4.52 -19.05
N PRO A 84 0.39 -5.83 -19.32
CA PRO A 84 -0.70 -6.33 -20.15
C PRO A 84 -2.04 -5.96 -19.51
N ALA A 85 -3.04 -5.71 -20.36
CA ALA A 85 -4.40 -5.49 -19.87
C ALA A 85 -4.85 -6.71 -19.05
N PRO A 86 -5.30 -6.52 -17.80
CA PRO A 86 -5.78 -7.63 -16.99
C PRO A 86 -7.01 -8.28 -17.63
N SER A 87 -7.24 -9.57 -17.34
CA SER A 87 -8.37 -10.33 -17.88
C SER A 87 -9.71 -9.64 -17.62
N SER A 88 -10.60 -9.62 -18.61
CA SER A 88 -11.93 -8.97 -18.52
C SER A 88 -12.91 -9.62 -17.53
N SER A 89 -12.58 -10.77 -16.96
CA SER A 89 -13.43 -11.51 -16.03
C SER A 89 -13.41 -10.97 -14.59
N LEU A 90 -12.42 -10.16 -14.22
CA LEU A 90 -12.30 -9.59 -12.87
C LEU A 90 -12.81 -8.15 -12.84
N PRO A 91 -13.43 -7.71 -11.72
CA PRO A 91 -13.83 -6.31 -11.52
C PRO A 91 -12.64 -5.37 -11.75
N ARG A 92 -12.89 -4.26 -12.45
CA ARG A 92 -11.87 -3.26 -12.76
C ARG A 92 -12.35 -1.85 -12.45
N PHE A 93 -11.49 -1.07 -11.80
CA PHE A 93 -11.62 0.38 -11.70
C PHE A 93 -10.56 1.06 -12.57
N SER A 94 -10.96 2.08 -13.32
CA SER A 94 -10.03 2.90 -14.10
C SER A 94 -9.87 4.25 -13.40
N PHE A 95 -8.68 4.50 -12.85
CA PHE A 95 -8.40 5.73 -12.11
C PHE A 95 -7.93 6.83 -13.09
N PRO A 96 -8.58 8.01 -13.11
CA PRO A 96 -8.20 9.09 -14.04
C PRO A 96 -6.78 9.61 -13.81
N GLN A 97 -6.07 9.90 -14.90
CA GLN A 97 -4.67 10.34 -14.85
C GLN A 97 -4.47 11.84 -14.65
N ALA A 98 -5.33 12.65 -15.28
CA ALA A 98 -5.20 14.10 -15.19
C ALA A 98 -5.39 14.54 -13.73
N PRO A 99 -4.60 15.49 -13.20
CA PRO A 99 -4.88 16.05 -11.89
C PRO A 99 -6.33 16.57 -11.86
N ALA A 100 -6.99 16.44 -10.71
CA ALA A 100 -8.34 16.97 -10.58
C ALA A 100 -8.29 18.51 -10.70
N ALA A 101 -9.17 19.10 -11.50
CA ALA A 101 -9.19 20.54 -11.70
C ALA A 101 -9.75 21.31 -10.49
N SER A 102 -10.51 20.62 -9.63
CA SER A 102 -11.08 21.18 -8.40
C SER A 102 -11.15 20.13 -7.28
N VAL A 103 -11.43 20.60 -6.06
CA VAL A 103 -11.63 19.71 -4.89
C VAL A 103 -12.86 18.83 -5.10
N GLU A 104 -13.91 19.36 -5.71
CA GLU A 104 -15.14 18.63 -6.03
C GLU A 104 -14.86 17.48 -7.00
N GLU A 105 -14.15 17.73 -8.11
CA GLU A 105 -13.77 16.67 -9.04
C GLU A 105 -12.87 15.62 -8.37
N ALA A 106 -11.96 16.06 -7.50
CA ALA A 106 -11.12 15.15 -6.74
C ALA A 106 -11.95 14.28 -5.78
N LEU A 107 -12.95 14.88 -5.11
CA LEU A 107 -13.84 14.19 -4.19
C LEU A 107 -14.67 13.14 -4.93
N ASP A 108 -15.28 13.49 -6.07
CA ASP A 108 -16.04 12.57 -6.91
C ASP A 108 -15.21 11.33 -7.30
N ARG A 109 -13.90 11.51 -7.57
CA ARG A 109 -13.00 10.40 -7.91
C ARG A 109 -12.71 9.49 -6.71
N VAL A 110 -12.53 10.06 -5.51
CA VAL A 110 -12.31 9.28 -4.29
C VAL A 110 -13.59 8.56 -3.89
N GLU A 111 -14.75 9.19 -4.01
CA GLU A 111 -16.07 8.59 -3.76
C GLU A 111 -16.34 7.44 -4.72
N ALA A 112 -16.11 7.63 -6.03
CA ALA A 112 -16.25 6.56 -7.02
C ALA A 112 -15.33 5.36 -6.71
N LEU A 113 -14.12 5.62 -6.23
CA LEU A 113 -13.21 4.56 -5.78
C LEU A 113 -13.74 3.86 -4.52
N ALA A 114 -14.30 4.59 -3.56
CA ALA A 114 -14.86 4.03 -2.33
C ALA A 114 -16.10 3.16 -2.61
N GLU A 115 -16.99 3.60 -3.50
CA GLU A 115 -18.15 2.84 -3.96
C GLU A 115 -17.71 1.55 -4.67
N TRP A 116 -16.73 1.65 -5.58
CA TRP A 116 -16.18 0.47 -6.24
C TRP A 116 -15.51 -0.49 -5.26
N ALA A 117 -14.73 0.02 -4.30
CA ALA A 117 -14.08 -0.78 -3.28
C ALA A 117 -15.11 -1.50 -2.40
N CYS A 118 -16.22 -0.85 -2.06
CA CYS A 118 -17.36 -1.46 -1.37
C CYS A 118 -17.99 -2.57 -2.21
N ALA A 119 -18.18 -2.37 -3.51
CA ALA A 119 -18.72 -3.40 -4.41
C ALA A 119 -17.79 -4.64 -4.51
N VAL A 120 -16.47 -4.44 -4.46
CA VAL A 120 -15.49 -5.53 -4.50
C VAL A 120 -15.41 -6.27 -3.16
N SER A 121 -15.28 -5.54 -2.06
CA SER A 121 -15.09 -6.11 -0.70
C SER A 121 -16.37 -6.70 -0.13
N GLY A 122 -17.51 -6.06 -0.39
CA GLY A 122 -18.79 -6.30 0.29
C GLY A 122 -19.03 -5.37 1.48
N ASP A 123 -18.03 -4.57 1.88
CA ASP A 123 -18.07 -3.71 3.07
C ASP A 123 -17.72 -2.25 2.72
N PRO A 124 -18.48 -1.25 3.22
CA PRO A 124 -18.17 0.15 2.97
C PRO A 124 -16.94 0.60 3.76
N ALA A 125 -16.11 1.44 3.14
CA ALA A 125 -15.02 2.14 3.81
C ALA A 125 -15.59 3.20 4.78
N SER A 126 -15.92 2.78 6.02
CA SER A 126 -16.44 3.69 7.03
C SER A 126 -15.46 4.83 7.34
N GLU A 127 -15.98 5.97 7.81
CA GLU A 127 -15.16 7.12 8.21
C GLU A 127 -14.04 6.73 9.20
N GLY A 128 -14.38 5.93 10.22
CA GLY A 128 -13.40 5.44 11.19
C GLY A 128 -12.33 4.53 10.58
N ALA A 129 -12.69 3.70 9.60
CA ALA A 129 -11.75 2.85 8.87
C ALA A 129 -10.83 3.68 7.96
N LEU A 130 -11.37 4.69 7.28
CA LEU A 130 -10.58 5.64 6.49
C LEU A 130 -9.55 6.37 7.36
N TRP A 131 -9.96 6.88 8.52
CA TRP A 131 -9.03 7.52 9.45
C TRP A 131 -7.94 6.59 9.97
N LYS A 132 -8.30 5.34 10.29
CA LYS A 132 -7.33 4.31 10.68
C LYS A 132 -6.33 4.05 9.55
N SER A 133 -6.82 3.91 8.32
CA SER A 133 -6.02 3.67 7.13
C SER A 133 -5.06 4.82 6.83
N ILE A 134 -5.56 6.07 6.84
CA ILE A 134 -4.74 7.30 6.69
C ILE A 134 -3.58 7.31 7.68
N ARG A 135 -3.84 7.02 8.96
CA ARG A 135 -2.78 6.96 9.98
C ARG A 135 -1.79 5.81 9.72
N ALA A 136 -2.26 4.64 9.28
CA ALA A 136 -1.40 3.52 8.97
C ALA A 136 -0.43 3.83 7.81
N TYR A 137 -0.93 4.43 6.73
CA TYR A 137 -0.09 4.84 5.59
C TYR A 137 0.84 6.01 5.93
N ALA A 138 0.39 6.98 6.74
CA ALA A 138 1.25 8.07 7.22
C ALA A 138 2.41 7.53 8.08
N THR A 139 2.13 6.58 8.98
CA THR A 139 3.15 5.90 9.81
C THR A 139 4.17 5.18 8.92
N ARG A 140 3.69 4.37 7.97
CA ARG A 140 4.56 3.66 7.01
C ARG A 140 5.47 4.61 6.23
N ARG A 141 4.94 5.74 5.76
CA ARG A 141 5.71 6.76 5.02
C ARG A 141 6.82 7.35 5.88
N SER A 142 6.51 7.76 7.12
CA SER A 142 7.51 8.28 8.04
C SER A 142 8.64 7.28 8.34
N LEU A 143 8.32 5.98 8.38
CA LEU A 143 9.30 4.92 8.60
C LEU A 143 10.17 4.66 7.37
N LEU A 144 9.60 4.74 6.16
CA LEU A 144 10.36 4.67 4.90
C LEU A 144 11.32 5.86 4.78
N ASP A 145 10.88 7.06 5.14
CA ASP A 145 11.73 8.26 5.16
C ASP A 145 12.90 8.06 6.15
N ALA A 146 12.62 7.58 7.36
CA ALA A 146 13.65 7.27 8.36
C ALA A 146 14.65 6.18 7.90
N LEU A 147 14.18 5.17 7.16
CA LEU A 147 15.02 4.14 6.54
C LEU A 147 15.96 4.76 5.50
N ASN A 148 15.42 5.58 4.60
CA ASN A 148 16.18 6.25 3.56
C ASN A 148 17.23 7.20 4.15
N ASP A 149 16.85 8.01 5.16
CA ASP A 149 17.75 8.91 5.87
C ASP A 149 18.88 8.16 6.56
N ARG A 150 18.59 6.98 7.15
CA ARG A 150 19.63 6.13 7.74
C ARG A 150 20.56 5.57 6.69
N CYS A 151 20.05 5.03 5.58
CA CYS A 151 20.86 4.53 4.47
C CYS A 151 21.75 5.62 3.84
N ALA A 152 21.25 6.86 3.77
CA ALA A 152 22.03 8.00 3.28
C ALA A 152 23.19 8.37 4.23
N ARG A 153 22.96 8.33 5.55
CA ARG A 153 24.00 8.61 6.56
C ARG A 153 24.98 7.45 6.75
N GLU A 154 24.51 6.22 6.58
CA GLU A 154 25.26 4.99 6.82
C GLU A 154 25.15 4.06 5.59
N PRO A 155 25.90 4.29 4.50
CA PRO A 155 25.77 3.50 3.26
C PRO A 155 26.05 2.00 3.43
N ALA A 156 26.78 1.61 4.47
CA ALA A 156 27.05 0.21 4.81
C ALA A 156 25.93 -0.46 5.64
N PHE A 157 24.86 0.28 5.99
CA PHE A 157 23.76 -0.24 6.79
C PHE A 157 22.97 -1.32 6.04
N LEU A 158 22.63 -1.05 4.77
CA LEU A 158 21.97 -1.97 3.85
C LEU A 158 22.66 -1.92 2.50
N ASN A 159 22.81 -3.07 1.86
CA ASN A 159 23.17 -3.09 0.44
C ASN A 159 21.94 -2.76 -0.43
N PRO A 160 22.13 -2.46 -1.74
CA PRO A 160 21.03 -2.07 -2.62
C PRO A 160 19.92 -3.12 -2.76
N GLU A 161 20.27 -4.42 -2.74
CA GLU A 161 19.28 -5.51 -2.83
C GLU A 161 18.46 -5.63 -1.54
N GLU A 162 19.10 -5.51 -0.38
CA GLU A 162 18.41 -5.54 0.91
C GLU A 162 17.43 -4.35 1.03
N HIS A 163 17.87 -3.14 0.66
CA HIS A 163 17.01 -1.96 0.65
C HIS A 163 15.82 -2.15 -0.29
N ARG A 164 16.06 -2.60 -1.53
CA ARG A 164 14.99 -2.90 -2.49
C ARG A 164 14.01 -3.93 -1.95
N ASN A 165 14.48 -5.03 -1.37
CA ASN A 165 13.60 -6.07 -0.82
C ASN A 165 12.76 -5.54 0.35
N ILE A 166 13.32 -4.70 1.22
CA ILE A 166 12.58 -4.07 2.33
C ILE A 166 11.49 -3.15 1.82
N VAL A 167 11.78 -2.31 0.83
CA VAL A 167 10.78 -1.41 0.22
C VAL A 167 9.70 -2.21 -0.50
N HIS A 168 10.09 -3.15 -1.35
CA HIS A 168 9.19 -3.94 -2.20
C HIS A 168 8.32 -4.93 -1.41
N ALA A 169 8.77 -5.42 -0.25
CA ALA A 169 7.91 -6.19 0.66
C ALA A 169 6.63 -5.43 1.07
N GLY A 170 6.67 -4.08 1.06
CA GLY A 170 5.51 -3.23 1.32
C GLY A 170 4.40 -3.32 0.27
N SER A 171 4.66 -3.88 -0.91
CA SER A 171 3.65 -4.13 -1.94
C SER A 171 2.78 -5.34 -1.63
N PHE A 172 3.24 -6.27 -0.80
CA PHE A 172 2.52 -7.52 -0.50
C PHE A 172 2.00 -7.58 0.94
N LEU A 173 2.28 -6.56 1.74
CA LEU A 173 1.94 -6.50 3.16
C LEU A 173 0.95 -5.36 3.42
N PRO A 174 0.01 -5.53 4.36
CA PRO A 174 -0.76 -4.40 4.87
C PRO A 174 0.19 -3.37 5.51
N PRO A 175 -0.17 -2.07 5.50
CA PRO A 175 0.72 -1.00 5.93
C PRO A 175 1.18 -1.17 7.39
N GLU A 176 0.36 -1.75 8.25
CA GLU A 176 0.72 -2.05 9.64
C GLU A 176 1.80 -3.12 9.75
N ALA A 177 1.75 -4.17 8.92
CA ALA A 177 2.77 -5.22 8.94
C ALA A 177 4.10 -4.72 8.37
N HIS A 178 4.05 -3.92 7.30
CA HIS A 178 5.25 -3.28 6.75
C HIS A 178 5.85 -2.26 7.72
N SER A 179 5.03 -1.48 8.43
CA SER A 179 5.50 -0.56 9.47
C SER A 179 6.24 -1.30 10.60
N ARG A 180 5.71 -2.44 11.06
CA ARG A 180 6.41 -3.27 12.07
C ARG A 180 7.77 -3.76 11.55
N LEU A 181 7.84 -4.21 10.31
CA LEU A 181 9.11 -4.61 9.68
C LEU A 181 10.12 -3.46 9.69
N LEU A 182 9.72 -2.28 9.25
CA LEU A 182 10.57 -1.09 9.19
C LEU A 182 11.04 -0.67 10.59
N SER A 183 10.14 -0.62 11.57
CA SER A 183 10.47 -0.29 12.96
C SER A 183 11.44 -1.27 13.59
N THR A 184 11.27 -2.58 13.35
CA THR A 184 12.23 -3.62 13.78
C THR A 184 13.63 -3.40 13.20
N ILE A 185 13.72 -3.10 11.90
CA ILE A 185 15.00 -2.85 11.22
C ILE A 185 15.65 -1.54 11.71
N LEU A 186 14.84 -0.52 11.96
CA LEU A 186 15.30 0.78 12.45
C LEU A 186 15.67 0.74 13.94
N GLY A 187 15.12 -0.20 14.71
CA GLY A 187 15.27 -0.26 16.17
C GLY A 187 14.54 0.88 16.87
N ILE A 188 13.40 1.31 16.32
CA ILE A 188 12.55 2.37 16.89
C ILE A 188 11.17 1.81 17.20
N GLU A 189 10.54 2.31 18.26
CA GLU A 189 9.15 1.96 18.55
C GLU A 189 8.22 2.53 17.46
N SER A 190 7.31 1.68 16.98
CA SER A 190 6.23 2.12 16.09
C SER A 190 5.09 2.62 16.96
N GLU A 191 5.06 3.92 17.27
CA GLU A 191 3.80 4.54 17.64
C GLU A 191 3.01 4.82 16.36
N PRO A 192 1.71 4.49 16.28
CA PRO A 192 0.88 5.00 15.19
C PRO A 192 1.04 6.51 15.21
N ALA A 193 1.21 7.15 14.05
CA ALA A 193 1.40 8.60 13.93
C ALA A 193 0.19 9.34 14.56
N ALA A 194 0.21 9.49 15.88
CA ALA A 194 -0.88 10.00 16.70
C ALA A 194 -0.71 11.49 16.97
N SER A 195 0.34 12.13 16.45
CA SER A 195 0.68 13.52 16.80
C SER A 195 0.86 14.49 15.62
N ARG A 196 0.61 14.05 14.37
CA ARG A 196 0.54 14.96 13.20
C ARG A 196 -0.80 14.95 12.47
N ALA A 197 -1.59 13.88 12.60
CA ALA A 197 -2.93 13.80 12.00
C ALA A 197 -4.01 14.51 12.84
N GLU A 198 -3.74 14.87 14.10
CA GLU A 198 -4.68 15.67 14.91
C GLU A 198 -4.92 17.09 14.35
N GLY A 199 -4.06 17.56 13.43
CA GLY A 199 -4.24 18.80 12.69
C GLY A 199 -5.16 18.67 11.47
N GLU A 200 -5.40 17.46 10.96
CA GLU A 200 -6.35 17.20 9.88
C GLU A 200 -7.73 16.97 10.51
N LYS A 201 -8.43 18.05 10.89
CA LYS A 201 -9.87 17.99 11.19
C LYS A 201 -10.66 18.08 9.88
N GLY A 202 -11.62 17.18 9.66
CA GLY A 202 -12.50 17.22 8.49
C GLY A 202 -12.97 15.86 8.01
N ASP A 203 -13.60 15.83 6.85
CA ASP A 203 -13.99 14.59 6.18
C ASP A 203 -12.73 13.89 5.61
N PRO A 204 -12.49 12.59 5.91
CA PRO A 204 -11.34 11.87 5.40
C PRO A 204 -11.30 11.77 3.87
N LEU A 205 -12.45 11.75 3.19
CA LEU A 205 -12.51 11.75 1.73
C LEU A 205 -12.03 13.09 1.15
N ILE A 206 -12.36 14.21 1.79
CA ILE A 206 -11.86 15.54 1.38
C ILE A 206 -10.33 15.61 1.55
N ILE A 207 -9.77 15.01 2.60
CA ILE A 207 -8.31 14.96 2.81
C ILE A 207 -7.64 14.14 1.71
N LEU A 208 -8.19 12.99 1.37
CA LEU A 208 -7.69 12.14 0.28
C LEU A 208 -7.85 12.84 -1.08
N ALA A 209 -8.97 13.53 -1.31
CA ALA A 209 -9.23 14.29 -2.53
C ALA A 209 -8.19 15.40 -2.74
N LYS A 210 -7.83 16.15 -1.70
CA LYS A 210 -6.78 17.18 -1.76
C LYS A 210 -5.40 16.65 -2.17
N ARG A 211 -5.14 15.35 -2.03
CA ARG A 211 -3.88 14.71 -2.49
C ARG A 211 -3.89 14.36 -3.98
N LEU A 212 -5.05 14.45 -4.64
CA LEU A 212 -5.22 14.22 -6.08
C LEU A 212 -5.13 15.50 -6.92
N MET A 213 -4.95 16.65 -6.27
CA MET A 213 -4.85 17.97 -6.88
C MET A 213 -3.40 18.38 -7.13
#